data_AF-A0A966DKI2-F1
#
_entry.id   AF-A0A966DKI2-F1
#
_cell.length_a   1.000
_cell.length_b   1.000
_cell.length_c   1.000
_cell.angle_alpha   90.00
_cell.angle_beta   90.00
_cell.angle_gamma   90.00
#
_symmetry.space_group_name_H-M   'P 1'
#
loop_
_entity.id
_entity.type
_entity.pdbx_description
1 polymer ?
#
loop_
_entity_poly.entity_id
_entity_poly.type
_entity_poly.pdbx_seq_one_letter_code
_entity_poly.pdbx_strand_id
1 'polypeptide(L)' 'MDTKIRQHAQFDENDYAYLSTKGWTDEEILERWDQEQKDGNGPCRWDHPTAKAKLESVLKNHGLFK' A
#
# COMPACT_ATOMS: atom_id res chain seq x y z
N MET A 1 -12.50 0.69 4.58
CA MET A 1 -11.44 -0.27 4.91
C MET A 1 -12.10 -1.56 5.35
N ASP A 2 -12.08 -2.55 4.46
CA ASP A 2 -12.49 -3.91 4.77
C ASP A 2 -11.57 -4.58 5.82
N THR A 3 -12.12 -5.44 6.67
CA THR A 3 -11.36 -6.14 7.72
C THR A 3 -10.31 -7.11 7.16
N LYS A 4 -10.46 -7.61 5.92
CA LYS A 4 -9.51 -8.55 5.30
C LYS A 4 -8.18 -7.89 4.95
N ILE A 5 -8.22 -6.64 4.48
CA ILE A 5 -7.02 -5.84 4.18
C ILE A 5 -6.10 -5.79 5.41
N ARG A 6 -6.65 -5.42 6.58
CA ARG A 6 -5.87 -5.24 7.81
C ARG A 6 -5.32 -6.53 8.41
N GLN A 7 -5.91 -7.67 8.07
CA GLN A 7 -5.49 -8.98 8.56
C GLN A 7 -4.53 -9.68 7.58
N HIS A 8 -4.27 -9.10 6.41
CA HIS A 8 -3.40 -9.70 5.41
C HIS A 8 -1.94 -9.73 5.88
N ALA A 9 -1.21 -10.81 5.57
CA ALA A 9 0.19 -10.96 6.00
C ALA A 9 1.13 -9.90 5.42
N GLN A 10 0.76 -9.31 4.28
CA GLN A 10 1.49 -8.21 3.65
C GLN A 10 0.95 -6.82 4.00
N PHE A 11 -0.03 -6.72 4.90
CA PHE A 11 -0.62 -5.44 5.26
C PHE A 11 0.46 -4.47 5.79
N ASP A 12 0.53 -3.31 5.15
CA ASP A 12 1.26 -2.14 5.62
C ASP A 12 0.40 -0.90 5.39
N GLU A 13 0.31 -0.02 6.39
CA GLU A 13 -0.57 1.14 6.34
C GLU A 13 -0.15 2.14 5.24
N ASN A 14 1.16 2.30 5.03
CA ASN A 14 1.68 3.18 4.00
C ASN A 14 1.46 2.62 2.60
N ASP A 15 1.64 1.31 2.45
CA ASP A 15 1.41 0.64 1.18
C ASP A 15 -0.07 0.67 0.78
N TYR A 16 -0.96 0.40 1.74
CA TYR A 16 -2.40 0.57 1.54
C TYR A 16 -2.75 2.01 1.16
N ALA A 17 -2.26 3.00 1.92
CA ALA A 17 -2.54 4.41 1.64
C ALA A 17 -2.05 4.82 0.25
N TYR A 18 -0.88 4.35 -0.17
CA TYR A 18 -0.34 4.59 -1.51
C TYR A 18 -1.23 4.00 -2.61
N LEU A 19 -1.59 2.72 -2.50
CA LEU A 19 -2.39 2.03 -3.52
C LEU A 19 -3.81 2.60 -3.57
N SER A 20 -4.43 2.84 -2.41
CA SER A 20 -5.75 3.48 -2.31
C SER A 20 -5.74 4.89 -2.93
N THR A 21 -4.69 5.67 -2.68
CA THR A 21 -4.53 7.01 -3.27
C THR A 21 -4.39 6.97 -4.79
N LYS A 22 -3.80 5.89 -5.33
CA LYS A 22 -3.77 5.63 -6.77
C LYS A 22 -5.11 5.20 -7.36
N GLY A 23 -6.13 4.99 -6.54
CA GLY A 23 -7.46 4.56 -6.97
C GLY A 23 -7.64 3.04 -7.00
N TRP A 24 -6.75 2.28 -6.38
CA TRP A 24 -6.90 0.83 -6.30
C TRP A 24 -7.98 0.47 -5.29
N THR A 25 -8.80 -0.52 -5.64
CA THR A 25 -9.81 -1.07 -4.72
C THR A 25 -9.18 -2.00 -3.70
N ASP A 26 -9.87 -2.23 -2.58
CA ASP A 26 -9.44 -3.18 -1.54
C ASP A 26 -9.23 -4.60 -2.14
N GLU A 27 -9.98 -4.99 -3.18
CA GLU A 27 -9.85 -6.29 -3.87
C GLU A 27 -8.57 -6.36 -4.72
N GLU A 28 -8.26 -5.33 -5.50
CA GLU A 28 -7.03 -5.27 -6.30
C GLU A 28 -5.77 -5.25 -5.43
N ILE A 29 -5.84 -4.55 -4.29
CA ILE A 29 -4.74 -4.51 -3.32
C ILE A 29 -4.50 -5.92 -2.73
N LEU A 30 -5.57 -6.63 -2.37
CA LEU A 30 -5.45 -8.00 -1.87
C LEU A 30 -4.88 -8.95 -2.93
N GLU A 31 -5.34 -8.87 -4.18
CA GLU A 31 -4.82 -9.72 -5.26
C GLU A 31 -3.32 -9.47 -5.50
N ARG A 32 -2.91 -8.19 -5.47
CA ARG A 32 -1.50 -7.82 -5.58
C ARG A 32 -0.67 -8.40 -4.43
N TRP A 33 -1.16 -8.28 -3.20
CA TRP A 33 -0.44 -8.79 -2.03
C TRP A 33 -0.40 -10.32 -1.98
N ASP A 34 -1.44 -11.01 -2.43
CA ASP A 34 -1.46 -12.47 -2.55
C ASP A 34 -0.43 -12.95 -3.60
N GLN A 35 -0.35 -12.25 -4.74
CA GLN A 35 0.66 -12.53 -5.75
C GLN A 35 2.09 -12.31 -5.22
N GLU A 36 2.35 -11.18 -4.56
CA GLU A 36 3.66 -10.93 -3.96
C GLU A 36 4.02 -11.97 -2.89
N GLN A 37 3.03 -12.47 -2.13
CA GLN A 37 3.25 -13.52 -1.14
C GLN A 37 3.59 -14.86 -1.81
N LYS A 38 2.91 -15.20 -2.92
CA LYS A 38 3.22 -16.39 -3.73
C LYS A 38 4.62 -16.33 -4.34
N ASP A 39 5.06 -15.14 -4.74
CA ASP A 39 6.41 -14.89 -5.25
C ASP A 39 7.48 -14.88 -4.14
N GLY A 40 7.09 -14.99 -2.87
CA GLY A 40 7.99 -14.99 -1.72
C GLY A 40 8.50 -13.59 -1.34
N ASN A 41 7.88 -12.53 -1.88
CA ASN A 41 8.19 -11.17 -1.50
C ASN A 41 7.49 -10.82 -0.18
N GLY A 42 8.21 -10.16 0.72
CA GLY A 42 7.66 -9.63 1.96
C GLY A 42 6.84 -8.35 1.75
N PRO A 43 6.18 -7.83 2.80
CA PRO A 43 5.42 -6.58 2.73
C PRO A 43 6.30 -5.42 2.25
N CYS A 44 5.76 -4.58 1.37
CA CYS A 44 6.39 -3.34 0.96
C CYS A 44 6.33 -2.32 2.11
N ARG A 45 7.33 -2.30 2.98
CA ARG A 45 7.30 -1.49 4.22
C ARG A 45 7.61 -0.01 4.05
N TRP A 46 7.88 0.46 2.82
CA TRP A 46 8.24 1.86 2.53
C TRP A 46 9.34 2.43 3.45
N ASP A 47 10.24 1.61 4.01
CA ASP A 47 11.09 2.06 5.12
C ASP A 47 12.26 2.95 4.68
N HIS A 48 12.73 2.76 3.44
CA HIS A 48 13.84 3.53 2.88
C HIS A 48 13.47 5.02 2.71
N PRO A 49 14.36 5.98 3.04
CA PRO A 49 14.06 7.41 2.96
C PRO A 49 13.53 7.87 1.59
N THR A 50 14.09 7.33 0.50
CA THR A 50 13.63 7.61 -0.86
C THR A 50 12.21 7.10 -1.13
N ALA A 51 11.85 5.95 -0.56
CA ALA A 51 10.51 5.40 -0.67
C ALA A 51 9.52 6.29 0.11
N LYS A 52 9.85 6.68 1.35
CA LYS A 52 9.03 7.61 2.15
C LYS A 52 8.79 8.94 1.44
N ALA A 53 9.82 9.54 0.85
CA ALA A 53 9.68 10.78 0.09
C ALA A 53 8.73 10.62 -1.12
N LYS A 54 8.80 9.49 -1.82
CA LYS A 54 7.90 9.18 -2.94
C LYS A 54 6.46 8.97 -2.46
N LEU A 55 6.27 8.24 -1.35
CA LEU A 55 4.98 8.05 -0.72
C LEU A 55 4.36 9.40 -0.37
N GLU A 56 5.07 10.23 0.40
CA GLU A 56 4.61 11.57 0.77
C GLU A 56 4.24 12.41 -0.44
N SER A 57 5.04 12.37 -1.51
CA SER A 57 4.77 13.09 -2.74
C SER A 57 3.45 12.62 -3.39
N VAL A 58 3.23 11.32 -3.48
CA VAL A 58 1.98 10.76 -4.04
C VAL A 58 0.78 11.11 -3.16
N LEU A 59 0.89 11.00 -1.84
CA LEU A 59 -0.17 11.35 -0.89
C LEU A 59 -0.51 12.86 -0.95
N LYS A 60 0.49 13.73 -1.09
CA LYS A 60 0.29 15.18 -1.24
C LYS A 60 -0.34 15.52 -2.59
N ASN A 61 0.13 14.91 -3.68
CA ASN A 61 -0.30 15.26 -5.04
C ASN A 61 -1.73 14.79 -5.37
N HIS A 62 -2.23 13.77 -4.70
CA HIS A 62 -3.61 13.29 -4.83
C HIS A 62 -4.57 13.85 -3.76
N GLY A 63 -4.14 14.87 -3.00
CA GLY A 63 -5.04 15.66 -2.15
C GLY A 63 -5.38 15.06 -0.78
N LEU A 64 -4.57 14.13 -0.26
CA LEU A 64 -4.76 13.59 1.10
C LEU A 64 -4.24 14.53 2.21
N PHE A 65 -3.51 15.59 1.84
CA PHE A 65 -3.20 16.72 2.72
C PHE A 65 -3.85 17.99 2.16
N LYS A 66 -4.82 18.53 2.90
CA LYS A 66 -5.32 19.91 2.75
C LYS A 66 -4.67 20.79 3.81
#